data_AF-A0A078S7Z9-F1
#
_entry.id   AF-A0A078S7Z9-F1
#
_cell.length_a   1.000
_cell.length_b   1.000
_cell.length_c   1.000
_cell.angle_alpha   90.00
_cell.angle_beta   90.00
_cell.angle_gamma   90.00
#
_symmetry.space_group_name_H-M   'P 1'
#
loop_
_entity.id
_entity.type
_entity.pdbx_description
1 polymer ?
#
loop_
_entity_poly.entity_id
_entity_poly.type
_entity_poly.pdbx_seq_one_letter_code
_entity_poly.pdbx_strand_id
1 'polypeptide(L)'
;VISTHQVRDIDKVLDHVLIMDNSRVLLDESTASICSKLFFLESDDRELAATALYTLPSVQGNFLMLPNTEGEESEINLELLFGAVLAEPGKIAEMFHTKTNE
;
A
#
# COMPACT_ATOMS: atom_id res chain seq x y z
N VAL A 1 -25.44 24.19 14.10
CA VAL A 1 -24.26 23.29 14.14
C VAL A 1 -24.76 21.91 14.50
N ILE A 2 -24.93 21.03 13.52
CA ILE A 2 -25.26 19.63 13.76
C ILE A 2 -24.03 18.83 13.32
N SER A 3 -23.25 18.36 14.30
CA SER A 3 -22.30 17.27 14.10
C SER A 3 -23.12 16.01 13.95
N THR A 4 -23.03 15.33 12.82
CA THR A 4 -23.61 14.00 12.67
C THR A 4 -22.54 13.07 12.13
N HIS A 5 -22.38 11.94 12.82
CA HIS A 5 -21.74 10.70 12.36
C HIS A 5 -20.21 10.69 12.24
N GLN A 6 -19.52 10.78 13.39
CA GLN A 6 -18.25 10.05 13.58
C GLN A 6 -18.54 8.71 14.26
N VAL A 7 -19.28 7.86 13.57
CA VAL A 7 -19.48 6.46 13.98
C VAL A 7 -18.99 5.60 12.82
N ARG A 8 -17.67 5.63 12.61
CA ARG A 8 -17.00 4.66 11.73
C ARG A 8 -15.50 4.50 12.04
N ASP A 9 -15.07 4.70 13.28
CA ASP A 9 -13.66 4.60 13.67
C ASP A 9 -13.37 3.38 14.55
N ILE A 10 -13.93 2.20 14.21
CA ILE A 10 -13.69 0.94 14.95
C ILE A 10 -13.17 -0.20 14.04
N ASP A 11 -12.78 0.08 12.78
CA ASP A 11 -12.42 -0.99 11.82
C ASP A 11 -10.95 -1.05 11.36
N LYS A 12 -10.02 -0.34 12.01
CA LYS A 12 -8.58 -0.49 11.68
C LYS A 12 -7.79 -0.95 12.89
N VAL A 13 -7.95 -2.22 13.25
CA VAL A 13 -7.15 -2.92 14.29
C VAL A 13 -5.68 -3.13 13.83
N LEU A 14 -5.35 -2.72 12.59
CA LEU A 14 -3.99 -2.69 12.04
C LEU A 14 -3.54 -1.24 11.83
N ASP A 15 -2.92 -0.67 12.86
CA ASP A 15 -2.33 0.67 12.80
C ASP A 15 -0.98 0.67 12.05
N HIS A 16 -0.25 -0.46 12.04
CA HIS A 16 1.11 -0.56 11.54
C HIS A 16 1.41 -1.85 10.80
N VAL A 17 2.21 -1.77 9.73
CA VAL A 17 2.70 -2.90 8.96
C VAL A 17 4.23 -2.89 9.00
N LEU A 18 4.79 -3.96 9.56
CA LEU A 18 6.23 -4.21 9.60
C LEU A 18 6.54 -5.46 8.74
N ILE A 19 7.35 -5.28 7.69
CA ILE A 19 7.85 -6.37 6.84
C ILE A 19 9.36 -6.45 7.02
N MET A 20 9.87 -7.64 7.34
CA MET A 20 11.29 -7.90 7.57
C MET A 20 11.78 -9.08 6.71
N ASP A 21 13.01 -8.99 6.24
CA ASP A 21 13.73 -10.07 5.56
C ASP A 21 15.17 -10.12 6.06
N ASN A 22 15.69 -11.32 6.37
CA ASN A 22 17.08 -11.55 6.82
C ASN A 22 17.57 -10.56 7.92
N SER A 23 16.73 -10.31 8.93
CA SER A 23 16.98 -9.34 10.01
C SER A 23 17.07 -7.87 9.58
N ARG A 24 16.64 -7.54 8.36
CA ARG A 24 16.50 -6.17 7.86
C ARG A 24 15.03 -5.80 7.77
N VAL A 25 14.70 -4.60 8.25
CA VAL A 25 13.40 -3.99 8.05
C VAL A 25 13.29 -3.54 6.59
N LEU A 26 12.30 -4.07 5.86
CA LEU A 26 12.00 -3.72 4.48
C LEU A 26 10.93 -2.63 4.37
N LEU A 27 9.94 -2.67 5.26
CA LEU A 27 8.85 -1.71 5.38
C LEU A 27 8.44 -1.59 6.84
N ASP A 28 8.30 -0.38 7.36
CA ASP A 28 7.82 -0.11 8.71
C ASP A 28 6.98 1.16 8.70
N GLU A 29 5.69 1.01 8.38
CA GLU A 29 4.79 2.16 8.17
C GLU A 29 3.36 1.87 8.61
N SER A 30 2.63 2.93 8.93
CA SER A 30 1.20 2.82 9.22
C SER A 30 0.39 2.47 7.97
N THR A 31 -0.69 1.71 8.13
CA THR A 31 -1.61 1.41 7.02
C THR A 31 -2.15 2.69 6.37
N ALA A 32 -2.36 3.75 7.16
CA ALA A 32 -2.74 5.07 6.67
C ALA A 32 -1.65 5.73 5.80
N SER A 33 -0.39 5.71 6.24
CA SER A 33 0.76 6.23 5.46
C SER A 33 0.95 5.44 4.16
N ILE A 34 0.81 4.11 4.23
CA ILE A 34 0.85 3.22 3.07
C ILE A 34 -0.26 3.57 2.08
N CYS A 35 -1.52 3.61 2.51
CA CYS A 35 -2.65 3.98 1.65
C CYS A 35 -2.55 5.43 1.13
N SER A 36 -1.87 6.33 1.84
CA SER A 36 -1.63 7.70 1.37
C SER A 36 -0.59 7.78 0.25
N LYS A 37 0.35 6.84 0.17
CA LYS A 37 1.42 6.81 -0.84
C LYS A 37 1.18 5.80 -1.96
N LEU A 38 0.47 4.73 -1.65
CA LEU A 38 0.18 3.61 -2.53
C LEU A 38 -1.32 3.42 -2.65
N PHE A 39 -1.77 3.18 -3.87
CA PHE A 39 -3.14 2.93 -4.22
C PHE A 39 -3.29 1.49 -4.67
N PHE A 40 -4.22 0.78 -4.05
CA PHE A 40 -4.49 -0.64 -4.29
C PHE A 40 -5.84 -0.77 -4.97
N LEU A 41 -5.86 -1.45 -6.11
CA LEU A 41 -7.11 -1.75 -6.81
C LEU A 41 -7.00 -3.07 -7.57
N GLU A 42 -8.14 -3.62 -7.95
CA GLU A 42 -8.23 -4.75 -8.87
C GLU A 42 -8.77 -4.28 -10.22
N SER A 43 -8.05 -4.60 -11.29
CA SER A 43 -8.46 -4.27 -12.66
C SER A 43 -7.89 -5.27 -13.66
N ASP A 44 -8.64 -5.54 -14.73
CA ASP A 44 -8.22 -6.29 -15.91
C ASP A 44 -7.67 -5.39 -17.02
N ASP A 45 -7.61 -4.08 -16.79
CA ASP A 45 -7.08 -3.10 -17.73
C ASP A 45 -5.56 -3.23 -17.87
N ARG A 46 -5.12 -3.53 -19.10
CA ARG A 46 -3.71 -3.68 -19.44
C ARG A 46 -2.95 -2.36 -19.44
N GLU A 47 -3.58 -1.25 -19.77
CA GLU A 47 -2.93 0.06 -19.75
C GLU A 47 -2.64 0.47 -18.32
N LEU A 48 -3.59 0.24 -17.42
CA LEU A 48 -3.44 0.50 -15.99
C LEU A 48 -2.43 -0.45 -15.34
N ALA A 49 -2.42 -1.72 -15.76
CA ALA A 49 -1.40 -2.68 -15.31
C ALA A 49 0.02 -2.29 -15.75
N ALA A 50 0.18 -1.61 -16.88
CA ALA A 50 1.48 -1.15 -17.36
C ALA A 50 2.01 0.08 -16.59
N THR A 51 1.13 0.86 -15.95
CA THR A 51 1.52 2.00 -15.09
C THR A 51 1.68 1.62 -13.62
N ALA A 52 1.25 0.40 -13.24
CA ALA A 52 1.40 -0.13 -11.89
C ALA A 52 2.87 -0.32 -11.50
N LEU A 53 3.17 -0.01 -10.23
CA LEU A 53 4.46 -0.30 -9.60
C LEU A 53 4.65 -1.81 -9.45
N TYR A 54 3.56 -2.53 -9.18
CA TYR A 54 3.55 -3.97 -9.04
C TYR A 54 2.18 -4.53 -9.40
N THR A 55 2.16 -5.73 -9.99
CA THR A 55 0.93 -6.42 -10.35
C THR A 55 0.94 -7.84 -9.79
N LEU A 56 -0.22 -8.29 -9.34
CA LEU A 56 -0.42 -9.66 -8.88
C LEU A 56 -1.64 -10.25 -9.58
N PRO A 57 -1.52 -11.41 -10.24
CA PRO A 57 -2.66 -12.06 -10.88
C PRO A 57 -3.70 -12.47 -9.84
N SER A 58 -4.96 -12.16 -10.11
CA SER A 58 -6.12 -12.50 -9.30
C SER A 58 -7.08 -13.41 -10.07
N VAL A 59 -8.08 -13.95 -9.39
CA VAL A 59 -9.14 -14.76 -10.00
C VAL A 59 -10.03 -13.92 -10.92
N GLN A 60 -10.26 -12.63 -10.60
CA GLN A 60 -11.15 -11.74 -11.38
C GLN A 60 -10.40 -10.75 -12.29
N GLY A 61 -9.06 -10.74 -12.27
CA GLY A 61 -8.25 -9.78 -13.03
C GLY A 61 -6.83 -9.71 -12.50
N ASN A 62 -6.31 -8.50 -12.30
CA ASN A 62 -5.02 -8.29 -11.64
C ASN A 62 -5.18 -7.29 -10.49
N PHE A 63 -4.57 -7.59 -9.35
CA PHE A 63 -4.33 -6.59 -8.34
C PHE A 63 -3.19 -5.70 -8.81
N LEU A 64 -3.45 -4.40 -8.80
CA LEU A 64 -2.53 -3.36 -9.23
C LEU A 64 -2.14 -2.51 -8.03
N MET A 65 -0.85 -2.28 -7.87
CA MET A 65 -0.30 -1.37 -6.89
C MET A 65 0.23 -0.14 -7.63
N LEU A 66 -0.44 0.99 -7.45
CA LEU A 66 -0.10 2.27 -8.10
C LEU A 66 0.44 3.26 -7.08
N PRO A 67 1.22 4.27 -7.48
CA PRO A 67 1.50 5.40 -6.61
C PRO A 67 0.21 6.20 -6.42
N ASN A 68 -0.12 6.55 -5.17
CA ASN A 68 -1.31 7.34 -4.87
C ASN A 68 -1.05 8.84 -5.11
N THR A 69 -1.11 9.28 -6.37
CA THR A 69 -0.93 10.69 -6.73
C THR A 69 -2.16 11.54 -6.47
N GLU A 70 -3.35 10.93 -6.54
CA GLU A 70 -4.63 11.60 -6.39
C GLU A 70 -5.12 11.64 -4.93
N GLY A 71 -4.46 10.91 -4.02
CA GLY A 71 -4.86 10.81 -2.61
C GLY A 71 -6.13 9.99 -2.40
N GLU A 72 -6.41 9.03 -3.29
CA GLU A 72 -7.61 8.20 -3.22
C GLU A 72 -7.54 7.21 -2.06
N GLU A 73 -8.68 6.99 -1.41
CA GLU A 73 -8.80 5.95 -0.39
C GLU A 73 -8.91 4.59 -1.06
N SER A 74 -8.01 3.68 -0.70
CA SER A 74 -8.05 2.28 -1.11
C SER A 74 -7.94 1.35 0.08
N GLU A 75 -8.47 0.14 -0.09
CA GLU A 75 -8.31 -0.94 0.88
C GLU A 75 -6.92 -1.57 0.70
N ILE A 76 -6.15 -1.65 1.79
CA ILE A 76 -4.80 -2.19 1.73
C ILE A 76 -4.83 -3.68 1.38
N ASN A 77 -4.19 -4.05 0.27
CA ASN A 77 -3.96 -5.45 -0.07
C ASN A 77 -2.58 -5.88 0.42
N LEU A 78 -2.54 -6.59 1.55
CA LEU A 78 -1.30 -7.03 2.18
C LEU A 78 -0.52 -8.03 1.32
N GLU A 79 -1.20 -8.88 0.55
CA GLU A 79 -0.55 -9.84 -0.34
C GLU A 79 0.18 -9.11 -1.48
N LEU A 80 -0.49 -8.13 -2.09
CA LEU A 80 0.09 -7.28 -3.13
C LEU A 80 1.26 -6.46 -2.60
N LEU A 81 1.11 -5.83 -1.42
CA LEU A 81 2.15 -5.06 -0.75
C LEU A 81 3.37 -5.95 -0.46
N PHE A 82 3.14 -7.14 0.10
CA PHE A 82 4.21 -8.08 0.44
C PHE A 82 4.93 -8.55 -0.83
N GLY A 83 4.18 -8.89 -1.89
CA GLY A 83 4.77 -9.25 -3.18
C GLY A 83 5.64 -8.14 -3.76
N ALA A 84 5.17 -6.89 -3.71
CA ALA A 84 5.94 -5.75 -4.18
C ALA A 84 7.21 -5.49 -3.36
N VAL A 85 7.11 -5.61 -2.04
CA VAL A 85 8.24 -5.47 -1.11
C VAL A 85 9.29 -6.55 -1.34
N LEU A 86 8.88 -7.79 -1.64
CA LEU A 86 9.81 -8.87 -1.96
C LEU A 86 10.42 -8.75 -3.36
N ALA A 87 9.65 -8.28 -4.34
CA ALA A 87 10.11 -8.12 -5.72
C ALA A 87 11.12 -6.98 -5.85
N GLU A 88 10.83 -5.82 -5.24
CA GLU A 88 11.68 -4.62 -5.30
C GLU A 88 11.85 -3.97 -3.91
N PRO A 89 12.52 -4.63 -2.96
CA PRO A 89 12.70 -4.09 -1.61
C PRO A 89 13.43 -2.75 -1.59
N GLY A 90 14.35 -2.53 -2.53
CA GLY A 90 15.08 -1.26 -2.65
C GLY A 90 14.17 -0.08 -3.00
N LYS A 91 13.26 -0.26 -3.97
CA LYS A 91 12.34 0.79 -4.42
C LYS A 91 11.29 1.12 -3.37
N ILE A 92 10.76 0.09 -2.69
CA ILE A 92 9.83 0.31 -1.58
C ILE A 92 10.55 0.98 -0.40
N ALA A 93 11.74 0.52 -0.05
CA ALA A 93 12.55 1.18 0.98
C ALA A 93 12.82 2.65 0.64
N GLU A 94 13.12 3.00 -0.62
CA GLU A 94 13.28 4.40 -1.03
C GLU A 94 11.99 5.23 -0.94
N MET A 95 10.81 4.65 -1.22
CA MET A 95 9.52 5.36 -1.10
C MET A 95 9.15 5.70 0.35
N PHE A 96 9.56 4.85 1.31
CA PHE A 96 9.17 4.97 2.70
C PHE A 96 10.31 5.50 3.61
N HIS A 97 11.55 5.04 3.45
CA HIS A 97 12.70 5.44 4.28
C HIS A 97 13.39 6.76 3.85
N THR A 98 12.68 7.75 3.29
CA THR A 98 13.34 8.99 2.82
C THR A 98 13.97 9.85 3.90
N LYS A 99 13.76 9.61 5.21
CA LYS A 99 14.52 10.26 6.29
C LYS A 99 14.58 9.40 7.57
N THR A 100 15.69 8.68 7.74
CA THR A 100 16.25 8.41 9.08
C THR A 100 17.69 8.90 9.09
N ASN A 101 17.85 10.21 8.92
CA ASN A 101 19.03 10.90 9.43
C ASN A 101 18.54 11.72 10.64
N GLU A 102 18.65 11.12 11.82
CA GLU A 102 18.81 11.86 13.08
C GLU A 102 20.22 12.47 13.15
#